data_AF-A0A9D3ZPV3-F1
#
_entry.id   AF-A0A9D3ZPV3-F1
#
_cell.length_a   1.000
_cell.length_b   1.000
_cell.length_c   1.000
_cell.angle_alpha   90.00
_cell.angle_beta   90.00
_cell.angle_gamma   90.00
#
_symmetry.space_group_name_H-M   'P 1'
#
loop_
_entity.id
_entity.type
_entity.pdbx_description
1 polymer ?
#
loop_
_entity_poly.entity_id
_entity_poly.type
_entity_poly.pdbx_seq_one_letter_code
_entity_poly.pdbx_strand_id
1 'polypeptide(L)'
;METPTNSINSQSETLVQMQSSIQNLVLSVAAAELQLTIHRILAEWMIISESFQVATIIEKLPSAWNDFKNYLKHKRKEMSVEDLIVKLRIKEYNRGMENRLNKVANDNIANVVEVKKDFKEGKQLQNGSKLGPKCGVSKK
;
A
#
# COMPACT_ATOMS: atom_id res chain seq x y z
N MET A 1 28.02 -77.82 3.92
CA MET A 1 27.27 -77.04 4.93
C MET A 1 27.16 -75.64 4.36
N GLU A 2 26.07 -75.33 3.65
CA GLU A 2 25.82 -73.97 3.15
C GLU A 2 25.04 -73.20 4.22
N THR A 3 25.52 -72.00 4.54
CA THR A 3 24.99 -71.17 5.63
C THR A 3 23.77 -70.35 5.16
N PRO A 4 22.79 -70.06 6.03
CA PRO A 4 21.49 -69.47 5.63
C PRO A 4 21.53 -67.96 5.32
N THR A 5 22.71 -67.39 5.04
CA THR A 5 22.94 -65.94 5.03
C THR A 5 22.27 -65.20 3.87
N ASN A 6 21.89 -65.88 2.78
CA ASN A 6 21.30 -65.25 1.60
C ASN A 6 19.84 -64.79 1.79
N SER A 7 19.08 -65.40 2.71
CA SER A 7 17.65 -65.10 2.89
C SER A 7 17.41 -63.78 3.61
N ILE A 8 18.21 -63.47 4.64
CA ILE A 8 18.07 -62.26 5.47
C ILE A 8 18.44 -60.99 4.67
N ASN A 9 19.47 -61.07 3.83
CA ASN A 9 19.87 -59.96 2.96
C ASN A 9 18.83 -59.70 1.84
N SER A 10 18.22 -60.76 1.31
CA SER A 10 17.11 -60.62 0.35
C SER A 10 15.89 -59.94 1.01
N GLN A 11 15.55 -60.31 2.25
CA GLN A 11 14.46 -59.66 2.97
C GLN A 11 14.76 -58.19 3.29
N SER A 12 15.98 -57.83 3.68
CA SER A 12 16.33 -56.42 3.95
C SER A 12 16.29 -55.55 2.70
N GLU A 13 16.74 -56.07 1.54
CA GLU A 13 16.62 -55.39 0.25
C GLU A 13 15.15 -55.15 -0.14
N THR A 14 14.28 -56.13 0.08
CA THR A 14 12.84 -55.98 -0.24
C THR A 14 12.16 -54.91 0.60
N LEU A 15 12.56 -54.76 1.88
CA LEU A 15 12.02 -53.71 2.76
C LEU A 15 12.45 -52.32 2.30
N VAL A 16 13.72 -52.16 1.91
CA VAL A 16 14.22 -50.89 1.37
C VAL A 16 13.52 -50.52 0.07
N GLN A 17 13.32 -51.50 -0.82
CA GLN A 17 12.62 -51.29 -2.08
C GLN A 17 11.13 -50.93 -1.88
N MET A 18 10.47 -51.59 -0.92
CA MET A 18 9.08 -51.30 -0.56
C MET A 18 8.95 -49.89 0.01
N GLN A 19 9.87 -49.49 0.88
CA GLN A 19 9.87 -48.15 1.46
C GLN A 19 10.11 -47.08 0.39
N SER A 20 11.03 -47.31 -0.55
CA SER A 20 11.23 -46.42 -1.70
C SER A 20 9.97 -46.31 -2.58
N SER A 21 9.27 -47.43 -2.84
CA SER A 21 8.02 -47.42 -3.61
C SER A 21 6.90 -46.64 -2.91
N ILE A 22 6.77 -46.77 -1.59
CA ILE A 22 5.80 -46.01 -0.80
C ILE A 22 6.10 -44.52 -0.87
N GLN A 23 7.37 -44.11 -0.73
CA GLN A 23 7.76 -42.70 -0.82
C GLN A 23 7.44 -42.12 -2.20
N ASN A 24 7.75 -42.85 -3.28
CA ASN A 24 7.42 -42.42 -4.64
C ASN A 24 5.90 -42.30 -4.85
N LEU A 25 5.11 -43.23 -4.33
CA LEU A 25 3.65 -43.16 -4.38
C LEU A 25 3.13 -41.90 -3.66
N VAL A 26 3.59 -41.64 -2.44
CA VAL A 26 3.21 -40.45 -1.67
C VAL A 26 3.57 -39.17 -2.41
N LEU A 27 4.77 -39.09 -2.99
CA LEU A 27 5.20 -37.94 -3.78
C LEU A 27 4.31 -37.72 -5.02
N SER A 28 3.93 -38.81 -5.70
CA SER A 28 3.06 -38.72 -6.89
C SER A 28 1.65 -38.22 -6.54
N VAL A 29 1.08 -38.66 -5.42
CA VAL A 29 -0.24 -38.21 -4.93
C VAL A 29 -0.19 -36.74 -4.55
N ALA A 30 0.83 -36.32 -3.79
CA ALA A 30 1.00 -34.92 -3.41
C ALA A 30 1.16 -33.99 -4.64
N ALA A 31 1.90 -34.44 -5.65
CA ALA A 31 2.05 -33.70 -6.91
C ALA A 31 0.71 -33.56 -7.65
N ALA A 32 -0.11 -34.62 -7.68
CA ALA A 32 -1.44 -34.59 -8.31
C ALA A 32 -2.42 -33.66 -7.57
N GLU A 33 -2.42 -33.65 -6.24
CA GLU A 33 -3.26 -32.75 -5.43
C GLU A 33 -2.87 -31.27 -5.63
N LEU A 34 -1.56 -30.97 -5.71
CA LEU A 34 -1.06 -29.64 -6.03
C LEU A 34 -1.49 -29.21 -7.43
N GLN A 35 -1.35 -30.09 -8.43
CA GLN A 35 -1.82 -29.82 -9.79
C GLN A 35 -3.32 -29.55 -9.82
N LEU A 36 -4.13 -30.30 -9.07
CA LEU A 36 -5.57 -30.08 -8.99
C LEU A 36 -5.91 -28.73 -8.36
N THR A 37 -5.19 -28.34 -7.32
CA THR A 37 -5.38 -27.04 -6.65
C THR A 37 -5.00 -25.88 -7.57
N ILE A 38 -3.85 -25.98 -8.25
CA ILE A 38 -3.41 -25.01 -9.24
C ILE A 38 -4.42 -24.90 -10.38
N HIS A 39 -4.87 -26.04 -10.92
CA HIS A 39 -5.89 -26.04 -11.97
C HIS A 39 -7.22 -25.46 -11.49
N ARG A 40 -7.64 -25.66 -10.25
CA ARG A 40 -8.84 -25.00 -9.69
C ARG A 40 -8.67 -23.48 -9.62
N ILE A 41 -7.54 -23.00 -9.09
CA ILE A 41 -7.22 -21.56 -9.04
C ILE A 41 -7.20 -20.94 -10.44
N LEU A 42 -6.59 -21.63 -11.41
CA LEU A 42 -6.47 -21.17 -12.79
C LEU A 42 -7.79 -21.28 -13.56
N ALA A 43 -8.55 -22.36 -13.40
CA ALA A 43 -9.82 -22.58 -14.08
C ALA A 43 -10.90 -21.61 -13.59
N GLU A 44 -10.85 -21.25 -12.30
CA GLU A 44 -11.69 -20.19 -11.76
C GLU A 44 -11.25 -18.80 -12.22
N TRP A 45 -10.06 -18.67 -12.83
CA TRP A 45 -9.47 -17.39 -13.27
C TRP A 45 -9.76 -16.28 -12.27
N MET A 46 -9.68 -16.63 -10.97
CA MET A 46 -10.55 -16.10 -9.92
C MET A 46 -10.83 -14.62 -10.19
N ILE A 47 -12.01 -14.30 -10.72
CA ILE A 47 -12.31 -12.92 -11.18
C ILE A 47 -12.24 -12.05 -9.95
N ILE A 48 -11.08 -11.44 -9.74
CA ILE A 48 -10.85 -10.61 -8.57
C ILE A 48 -11.73 -9.39 -8.77
N SER A 49 -12.71 -9.22 -7.89
CA SER A 49 -13.59 -8.05 -7.94
C SER A 49 -12.76 -6.78 -8.07
N GLU A 50 -13.21 -5.87 -8.92
CA GLU A 50 -12.52 -4.60 -9.16
C GLU A 50 -12.28 -3.83 -7.86
N SER A 51 -13.25 -3.86 -6.95
CA SER A 51 -13.14 -3.32 -5.59
C SER A 51 -11.98 -3.91 -4.78
N PHE A 52 -11.75 -5.23 -4.88
CA PHE A 52 -10.64 -5.88 -4.18
C PHE A 52 -9.29 -5.49 -4.79
N GLN A 53 -9.21 -5.40 -6.12
CA GLN A 53 -8.00 -4.94 -6.80
C GLN A 53 -7.64 -3.51 -6.37
N VAL A 54 -8.61 -2.60 -6.39
CA VAL A 54 -8.45 -1.21 -5.93
C VAL A 54 -8.00 -1.14 -4.47
N ALA A 55 -8.68 -1.86 -3.57
CA ALA A 55 -8.31 -1.90 -2.15
C ALA A 55 -6.88 -2.42 -1.94
N THR A 56 -6.51 -3.48 -2.65
CA THR A 56 -5.17 -4.07 -2.59
C THR A 56 -4.10 -3.10 -3.08
N ILE A 57 -4.33 -2.42 -4.20
CA ILE A 57 -3.39 -1.41 -4.73
C ILE A 57 -3.22 -0.28 -3.72
N ILE A 58 -4.32 0.24 -3.13
CA ILE A 58 -4.28 1.31 -2.12
C ILE A 58 -3.44 0.89 -0.91
N GLU A 59 -3.64 -0.33 -0.39
CA GLU A 59 -2.85 -0.85 0.74
C GLU A 59 -1.36 -0.98 0.40
N LYS A 60 -1.02 -1.32 -0.83
CA LYS A 60 0.38 -1.46 -1.28
C LYS A 60 1.09 -0.13 -1.57
N LEU A 61 0.42 1.02 -1.47
CA LEU A 61 1.08 2.32 -1.64
C LEU A 61 2.06 2.61 -0.47
N PRO A 62 3.22 3.25 -0.76
CA PRO A 62 4.22 3.58 0.25
C PRO A 62 3.66 4.41 1.41
N SER A 63 4.32 4.36 2.58
CA SER A 63 3.93 5.14 3.76
C SER A 63 3.89 6.66 3.50
N ALA A 64 4.75 7.16 2.62
CA ALA A 64 4.77 8.56 2.17
C ALA A 64 3.47 9.02 1.45
N TRP A 65 2.54 8.11 1.18
CA TRP A 65 1.24 8.39 0.55
C TRP A 65 0.08 8.26 1.54
N ASN A 66 0.31 8.26 2.86
CA ASN A 66 -0.71 7.96 3.87
C ASN A 66 -1.96 8.86 3.76
N ASP A 67 -1.78 10.16 3.60
CA ASP A 67 -2.91 11.09 3.45
C ASP A 67 -3.71 10.81 2.18
N PHE A 68 -3.02 10.43 1.10
CA PHE A 68 -3.67 10.04 -0.15
C PHE A 68 -4.40 8.70 -0.02
N LYS A 69 -3.83 7.72 0.70
CA LYS A 69 -4.53 6.47 1.04
C LYS A 69 -5.83 6.74 1.79
N ASN A 70 -5.80 7.59 2.81
CA ASN A 70 -6.98 7.98 3.58
C ASN A 70 -8.03 8.67 2.70
N TYR A 71 -7.59 9.59 1.84
CA TYR A 71 -8.47 10.23 0.85
C TYR A 71 -9.17 9.21 -0.05
N LEU A 72 -8.45 8.21 -0.57
CA LEU A 72 -9.03 7.18 -1.43
C LEU A 72 -10.01 6.28 -0.66
N LYS A 73 -9.68 5.88 0.58
CA LYS A 73 -10.54 5.03 1.43
C LYS A 73 -11.87 5.68 1.82
N HIS A 74 -11.90 7.01 1.99
CA HIS A 74 -13.11 7.74 2.37
C HIS A 74 -13.90 8.27 1.18
N LYS A 75 -13.50 7.95 -0.05
CA LYS A 75 -14.20 8.41 -1.25
C LYS A 75 -15.50 7.62 -1.43
N ARG A 76 -16.65 8.31 -1.42
CA ARG A 76 -17.99 7.70 -1.56
C ARG A 76 -18.33 7.18 -2.97
N LYS A 77 -17.49 7.45 -3.97
CA LYS A 77 -17.71 7.02 -5.35
C LYS A 77 -16.94 5.72 -5.60
N GLU A 78 -17.61 4.73 -6.18
CA GLU A 78 -16.95 3.55 -6.74
C GLU A 78 -15.85 3.97 -7.72
N MET A 79 -14.74 3.26 -7.68
CA MET A 79 -13.52 3.60 -8.40
C MET A 79 -13.05 2.35 -9.14
N SER A 80 -12.82 2.48 -10.45
CA SER A 80 -12.18 1.45 -11.25
C SER A 80 -10.66 1.44 -11.05
N VAL A 81 -10.01 0.40 -11.52
CA VAL A 81 -8.54 0.32 -11.52
C VAL A 81 -7.94 1.42 -12.42
N GLU A 82 -8.54 1.69 -13.57
CA GLU A 82 -8.10 2.77 -14.47
C GLU A 82 -8.22 4.15 -13.82
N ASP A 83 -9.35 4.42 -13.15
CA ASP A 83 -9.56 5.67 -12.41
C ASP A 83 -8.52 5.85 -11.31
N LEU A 84 -8.15 4.77 -10.61
CA LEU A 84 -7.11 4.79 -9.59
C LEU A 84 -5.74 5.09 -10.22
N ILE A 85 -5.39 4.46 -11.33
CA ILE A 85 -4.11 4.68 -12.03
C ILE A 85 -3.97 6.14 -12.46
N VAL A 86 -5.02 6.75 -13.02
CA VAL A 86 -5.00 8.16 -13.43
C VAL A 86 -4.74 9.06 -12.22
N LYS A 87 -5.43 8.82 -11.09
CA LYS A 87 -5.25 9.61 -9.86
C LYS A 87 -3.84 9.44 -9.27
N LEU A 88 -3.28 8.24 -9.32
CA LEU A 88 -1.90 7.98 -8.87
C LEU A 88 -0.89 8.79 -9.69
N ARG A 89 -1.02 8.80 -11.02
CA ARG A 89 -0.13 9.57 -11.90
C ARG A 89 -0.20 11.08 -11.61
N ILE A 90 -1.41 11.62 -11.43
CA ILE A 90 -1.60 13.04 -11.10
C ILE A 90 -0.97 13.38 -9.74
N LYS A 91 -1.21 12.55 -8.72
CA LYS A 91 -0.66 12.78 -7.38
C LYS A 91 0.87 12.73 -7.37
N GLU A 92 1.47 11.78 -8.09
CA GLU A 92 2.93 11.69 -8.19
C GLU A 92 3.52 12.92 -8.88
N TYR A 93 2.90 13.35 -9.99
CA TYR A 93 3.31 14.56 -10.72
C TYR A 93 3.30 15.80 -9.81
N ASN A 94 2.21 15.99 -9.05
CA ASN A 94 2.08 17.12 -8.13
C ASN A 94 3.12 17.09 -7.02
N ARG A 95 3.40 15.91 -6.45
CA ARG A 95 4.44 15.76 -5.41
C ARG A 95 5.83 16.12 -5.94
N GLY A 96 6.13 15.73 -7.18
CA GLY A 96 7.37 16.14 -7.86
C GLY A 96 7.47 17.65 -8.05
N MET A 97 6.35 18.33 -8.36
CA MET A 97 6.32 19.79 -8.47
C MET A 97 6.52 20.49 -7.13
N GLU A 98 5.81 20.06 -6.07
CA GLU A 98 5.97 20.60 -4.71
C GLU A 98 7.42 20.50 -4.25
N ASN A 99 8.06 19.35 -4.44
CA ASN A 99 9.46 19.16 -4.09
C ASN A 99 10.40 20.12 -4.83
N ARG A 100 10.15 20.36 -6.12
CA ARG A 100 10.94 21.33 -6.92
C ARG A 100 10.71 22.76 -6.44
N LEU A 101 9.46 23.16 -6.19
CA LEU A 101 9.12 24.48 -5.67
C LEU A 101 9.73 24.72 -4.30
N ASN A 102 9.67 23.73 -3.40
CA ASN A 102 10.27 23.79 -2.08
C ASN A 102 11.80 23.94 -2.16
N LYS A 103 12.45 23.22 -3.08
CA LYS A 103 13.89 23.39 -3.33
C LYS A 103 14.22 24.81 -3.79
N VAL A 104 13.49 25.32 -4.79
CA VAL A 104 13.70 26.69 -5.30
C VAL A 104 13.44 27.75 -4.21
N ALA A 105 12.42 27.57 -3.38
CA ALA A 105 12.15 28.47 -2.25
C ALA A 105 13.31 28.46 -1.24
N ASN A 106 13.83 27.29 -0.87
CA ASN A 106 14.96 27.18 0.04
C ASN A 106 16.26 27.77 -0.56
N ASP A 107 16.52 27.55 -1.85
CA ASP A 107 17.68 28.10 -2.55
C ASP A 107 17.59 29.64 -2.65
N ASN A 108 16.38 30.20 -2.81
CA ASN A 108 16.15 31.65 -2.84
C ASN A 108 16.20 32.31 -1.45
N ILE A 109 15.87 31.58 -0.38
CA ILE A 109 16.03 32.07 1.01
C ILE A 109 17.52 32.15 1.40
N ALA A 110 18.36 31.26 0.85
CA ALA A 110 19.80 31.26 1.12
C ALA A 110 20.55 32.50 0.56
N ASN A 111 19.96 33.25 -0.37
CA ASN A 111 20.58 34.42 -0.98
C ASN A 111 20.20 35.76 -0.32
N VAL A 112 19.47 35.75 0.81
CA VAL A 112 19.18 36.96 1.59
C VAL A 112 20.20 37.08 2.73
N VAL A 113 21.44 37.44 2.39
CA VAL A 113 22.45 37.88 3.36
C VAL A 113 22.62 39.40 3.26
N GLU A 114 22.32 40.03 4.40
CA GLU A 114 22.82 41.32 4.88
C GLU A 114 22.31 42.62 4.23
N VAL A 115 21.35 43.27 4.92
CA VAL A 115 21.53 44.65 5.40
C VAL A 115 20.90 44.76 6.79
N LYS A 116 21.74 44.89 7.82
CA LYS A 116 21.32 45.35 9.16
C LYS A 116 20.69 46.73 9.04
N LYS A 117 19.43 46.89 9.45
CA LYS A 117 18.89 48.19 9.89
C LYS A 117 18.01 47.96 11.11
N ASP A 118 18.57 48.32 12.25
CA ASP A 118 17.87 48.50 13.51
C ASP A 118 16.74 49.51 13.31
N PHE A 119 15.48 49.10 13.44
CA PHE A 119 14.38 50.04 13.64
C PHE A 119 13.42 49.53 14.72
N LYS A 120 13.23 50.42 15.68
CA LYS A 120 12.56 50.23 16.97
C LYS A 120 11.06 50.01 16.81
N GLU A 121 10.56 49.20 17.74
CA GLU A 121 9.16 48.95 18.07
C GLU A 121 8.36 50.25 18.31
N GLY A 122 7.15 50.34 17.76
CA GLY A 122 6.25 51.49 17.92
C GLY A 122 4.81 51.21 17.47
N LYS A 123 3.85 51.40 18.37
CA LYS A 123 2.46 50.91 18.39
C LYS A 123 1.47 51.58 17.41
N GLN A 124 0.56 50.73 16.89
CA GLN A 124 -0.92 50.84 16.75
C GLN A 124 -1.60 52.17 16.32
N LEU A 125 -2.45 52.11 15.26
CA LEU A 125 -3.86 52.52 15.31
C LEU A 125 -4.65 51.90 14.13
N GLN A 126 -5.69 51.13 14.42
CA GLN A 126 -6.63 50.58 13.42
C GLN A 126 -7.79 51.56 13.22
N ASN A 127 -8.05 51.95 11.97
CA ASN A 127 -9.18 52.78 11.59
C ASN A 127 -10.38 51.92 11.15
N GLY A 128 -11.52 52.14 11.80
CA GLY A 128 -12.86 52.16 11.22
C GLY A 128 -13.52 50.85 10.74
N SER A 129 -14.66 50.48 11.35
CA SER A 129 -15.98 50.93 10.86
C SER A 129 -17.15 50.08 11.41
N LYS A 130 -18.32 50.73 11.46
CA LYS A 130 -19.71 50.21 11.47
C LYS A 130 -20.31 49.74 12.81
N LEU A 131 -21.10 50.65 13.39
CA LEU A 131 -22.15 50.38 14.36
C LEU A 131 -23.49 50.12 13.65
N GLY A 132 -24.20 49.09 14.10
CA GLY A 132 -25.61 48.75 13.82
C GLY A 132 -25.85 47.25 14.05
N PRO A 133 -27.01 46.78 14.57
CA PRO A 133 -28.34 47.41 14.54
C PRO A 133 -29.09 47.53 15.89
N LYS A 134 -30.20 48.26 15.80
CA LYS A 134 -31.27 48.51 16.79
C LYS A 134 -31.96 47.23 17.33
N CYS A 135 -32.20 47.18 18.64
CA CYS A 135 -33.43 46.75 19.34
C CYS A 135 -33.14 46.84 20.86
N GLY A 136 -34.00 47.24 21.80
CA GLY A 136 -35.44 47.40 21.78
C GLY A 136 -35.89 48.16 23.05
N VAL A 137 -37.14 48.60 22.98
CA VAL A 137 -37.92 49.30 24.01
C VAL A 137 -38.12 48.44 25.25
N SER A 138 -38.11 49.05 26.44
CA SER A 138 -38.92 48.62 27.59
C SER A 138 -39.11 49.77 28.59
N LYS A 139 -40.38 50.13 28.78
CA LYS A 139 -40.89 51.04 29.81
C LYS A 139 -40.76 50.41 31.20
N LYS A 140 -40.47 51.20 32.23
CA LYS A 140 -41.38 51.43 33.36
C LYS A 140 -40.96 52.67 34.14
#